data_AF-A0A0L0QKC4-F1
#
_entry.id   AF-A0A0L0QKC4-F1
#
_cell.length_a   1.000
_cell.length_b   1.000
_cell.length_c   1.000
_cell.angle_alpha   90.00
_cell.angle_beta   90.00
_cell.angle_gamma   90.00
#
_symmetry.space_group_name_H-M   'P 1'
#
loop_
_entity.id
_entity.type
_entity.pdbx_description
1 polymer ?
#
loop_
_entity_poly.entity_id
_entity_poly.type
_entity_poly.pdbx_seq_one_letter_code
_entity_poly.pdbx_strand_id
1 'polypeptide(L)'
;MKKVIIFSFLLIFLSACGNDLVHEDIERDYKQIEKTADKVYKSEKGSSEKQQKLFNDFYDKYVIGQFEEKNGSIYEMNDLEKDIIFEAQNLWIEAITSEYKENLVSGDTYKETKEKINEYLSLKKIPKELEGKHPTYELVEGTPEPFEKEVKELFNLLDIPMNSDNPTFTENEYLPLVRFLNKCSGVSYEYDGKNYYIESDMRKIVDLFETIQFEVDEEYLNDSTVEEFNAQKEIWDL
;
A
#
# COMPACT_ATOMS: atom_id res chain seq x y z
N MET A 1 -3.85 -49.49 54.02
CA MET A 1 -4.82 -48.95 53.03
C MET A 1 -4.94 -47.45 53.30
N LYS A 2 -4.68 -46.47 52.44
CA LYS A 2 -4.38 -46.35 51.01
C LYS A 2 -3.58 -45.05 50.83
N LYS A 3 -2.56 -45.11 49.96
CA LYS A 3 -2.10 -44.11 48.97
C LYS A 3 -1.69 -42.68 49.39
N VAL A 4 -0.37 -42.47 49.26
CA VAL A 4 0.37 -41.34 48.64
C VAL A 4 -0.45 -40.51 47.63
N ILE A 5 -0.22 -39.18 47.58
CA ILE A 5 0.30 -38.41 46.43
C ILE A 5 0.74 -37.00 46.90
N ILE A 6 2.04 -36.74 46.74
CA ILE A 6 2.65 -35.41 46.60
C ILE A 6 2.24 -34.88 45.23
N PHE A 7 1.78 -33.63 45.12
CA PHE A 7 2.06 -32.82 43.92
C PHE A 7 2.11 -31.33 44.26
N SER A 8 3.36 -30.90 44.42
CA SER A 8 3.95 -29.65 43.98
C SER A 8 3.22 -28.92 42.84
N PHE A 9 3.35 -27.59 42.84
CA PHE A 9 3.08 -26.68 41.73
C PHE A 9 1.64 -26.67 41.20
N LEU A 10 0.84 -25.77 41.75
CA LEU A 10 -0.04 -24.96 40.91
C LEU A 10 0.24 -23.49 41.23
N LEU A 11 1.38 -23.01 40.70
CA LEU A 11 1.40 -21.69 40.09
C LEU A 11 0.16 -21.66 39.21
N ILE A 12 -0.90 -21.02 39.69
CA ILE A 12 -2.01 -20.65 38.84
C ILE A 12 -1.33 -19.83 37.76
N PHE A 13 -1.28 -20.42 36.56
CA PHE A 13 -0.98 -19.74 35.33
C PHE A 13 -1.66 -18.38 35.43
N LEU A 14 -0.85 -17.34 35.63
CA LEU A 14 -1.15 -16.04 35.06
C LEU A 14 -1.42 -16.39 33.61
N SER A 15 -2.71 -16.45 33.26
CA SER A 15 -3.17 -16.36 31.90
C SER A 15 -2.46 -15.14 31.35
N ALA A 16 -1.35 -15.37 30.67
CA ALA A 16 -0.87 -14.52 29.62
C ALA A 16 -1.93 -14.57 28.49
N CYS A 17 -3.14 -14.13 28.80
CA CYS A 17 -3.95 -13.34 27.90
C CYS A 17 -3.35 -11.94 27.96
N GLY A 18 -2.10 -11.80 27.50
CA GLY A 18 -1.76 -10.56 26.85
C GLY A 18 -2.57 -10.61 25.57
N ASN A 19 -3.43 -9.62 25.32
CA ASN A 19 -3.84 -9.41 23.94
C ASN A 19 -2.54 -9.26 23.16
N ASP A 20 -2.26 -10.22 22.28
CA ASP A 20 -1.13 -10.08 21.37
C ASP A 20 -1.32 -8.76 20.63
N LEU A 21 -0.24 -7.97 20.52
CA LEU A 21 -0.31 -6.66 19.86
C LEU A 21 -0.60 -6.77 18.37
N VAL A 22 -0.36 -7.96 17.81
CA VAL A 22 -0.57 -8.29 16.42
C VAL A 22 -1.66 -9.33 16.35
N HIS A 23 -2.66 -9.07 15.53
CA HIS A 23 -3.78 -9.94 15.31
C HIS A 23 -3.32 -11.31 14.78
N GLU A 24 -3.90 -12.40 15.28
CA GLU A 24 -3.47 -13.77 14.95
C GLU A 24 -3.50 -14.09 13.45
N ASP A 25 -4.45 -13.49 12.73
CA ASP A 25 -4.57 -13.61 11.27
C ASP A 25 -3.36 -13.00 10.55
N ILE A 26 -2.89 -11.84 10.99
CA ILE A 26 -1.72 -11.16 10.42
C ILE A 26 -0.48 -12.02 10.63
N GLU A 27 -0.27 -12.54 11.85
CA GLU A 27 0.88 -13.42 12.11
C GLU A 27 0.88 -14.67 11.24
N ARG A 28 -0.29 -15.33 11.15
CA ARG A 28 -0.45 -16.57 10.40
C ARG A 28 -0.23 -16.34 8.91
N ASP A 29 -0.79 -15.27 8.37
CA ASP A 29 -0.73 -14.96 6.95
C ASP A 29 0.70 -14.48 6.58
N TYR A 30 1.34 -13.66 7.43
CA TYR A 30 2.76 -13.32 7.28
C TYR A 30 3.67 -14.55 7.26
N LYS A 31 3.50 -15.51 8.18
CA LYS A 31 4.33 -16.75 8.19
C LYS A 31 4.20 -17.54 6.88
N GLN A 32 3.06 -17.47 6.20
CA GLN A 32 2.88 -18.08 4.88
C GLN A 32 3.62 -17.28 3.79
N ILE A 33 3.56 -15.95 3.85
CA ILE A 33 4.30 -15.05 2.95
C ILE A 33 5.80 -15.24 3.12
N GLU A 34 6.32 -15.15 4.35
CA GLU A 34 7.74 -15.34 4.68
C GLU A 34 8.28 -16.66 4.14
N LYS A 35 7.59 -17.78 4.41
CA LYS A 35 7.99 -19.10 3.90
C LYS A 35 7.97 -19.17 2.37
N THR A 36 7.09 -18.42 1.74
CA THR A 36 6.95 -18.40 0.28
C THR A 36 8.01 -17.51 -0.35
N ALA A 37 8.24 -16.32 0.20
CA ALA A 37 9.33 -15.40 -0.14
C ALA A 37 10.70 -16.10 0.00
N ASP A 38 10.92 -16.86 1.08
CA ASP A 38 12.17 -17.61 1.30
C ASP A 38 12.45 -18.63 0.17
N LYS A 39 11.39 -19.17 -0.46
CA LYS A 39 11.53 -20.09 -1.59
C LYS A 39 11.82 -19.34 -2.88
N VAL A 40 11.17 -18.19 -3.08
CA VAL A 40 11.37 -17.32 -4.25
C VAL A 40 12.78 -16.74 -4.23
N TYR A 41 13.21 -16.17 -3.11
CA TYR A 41 14.55 -15.62 -2.92
C TYR A 41 15.68 -16.63 -3.21
N LYS A 42 15.42 -17.94 -2.98
CA LYS A 42 16.38 -19.04 -3.26
C LYS A 42 16.20 -19.66 -4.65
N SER A 43 15.21 -19.21 -5.42
CA SER A 43 14.87 -19.72 -6.75
C SER A 43 15.70 -19.01 -7.80
N GLU A 44 16.17 -19.74 -8.80
CA GLU A 44 16.74 -19.15 -10.04
C GLU A 44 15.65 -18.88 -11.09
N LYS A 45 14.39 -19.28 -10.83
CA LYS A 45 13.33 -19.41 -11.84
C LYS A 45 12.21 -18.38 -11.78
N GLY A 46 12.11 -17.54 -10.75
CA GLY A 46 10.88 -16.81 -10.53
C GLY A 46 10.12 -17.25 -9.30
N SER A 47 9.21 -16.34 -8.91
CA SER A 47 7.94 -16.73 -8.34
C SER A 47 7.08 -17.46 -9.39
N SER A 48 6.40 -18.52 -8.96
CA SER A 48 5.34 -19.16 -9.76
C SER A 48 4.02 -18.40 -9.61
N GLU A 49 3.09 -18.61 -10.55
CA GLU A 49 1.73 -18.03 -10.49
C GLU A 49 1.02 -18.29 -9.15
N LYS A 50 1.20 -19.49 -8.58
CA LYS A 50 0.60 -19.83 -7.27
C LYS A 50 1.19 -19.00 -6.14
N GLN A 51 2.49 -18.70 -6.19
CA GLN A 51 3.15 -17.89 -5.18
C GLN A 51 2.78 -16.41 -5.34
N GLN A 52 2.71 -15.92 -6.58
CA GLN A 52 2.22 -14.58 -6.88
C GLN A 52 0.77 -14.40 -6.43
N LYS A 53 -0.10 -15.37 -6.68
CA LYS A 53 -1.49 -15.32 -6.22
C LYS A 53 -1.58 -15.24 -4.69
N LEU A 54 -0.78 -16.02 -3.96
CA LEU A 54 -0.77 -15.97 -2.50
C LEU A 54 -0.33 -14.60 -1.98
N PHE A 55 0.63 -13.95 -2.65
CA PHE A 55 1.01 -12.57 -2.33
C PHE A 55 -0.11 -11.57 -2.65
N ASN A 56 -0.75 -11.68 -3.81
CA ASN A 56 -1.85 -10.79 -4.19
C ASN A 56 -3.03 -10.92 -3.21
N ASP A 57 -3.43 -12.15 -2.86
CA ASP A 57 -4.50 -12.40 -1.89
C ASP A 57 -4.15 -11.79 -0.51
N PHE A 58 -2.87 -11.79 -0.11
CA PHE A 58 -2.39 -11.13 1.10
C PHE A 58 -2.44 -9.59 0.98
N TYR A 59 -1.96 -9.05 -0.14
CA TYR A 59 -1.99 -7.61 -0.42
C TYR A 59 -3.42 -7.08 -0.37
N ASP A 60 -4.32 -7.68 -1.16
CA ASP A 60 -5.72 -7.27 -1.28
C ASP A 60 -6.44 -7.30 0.08
N LYS A 61 -6.12 -8.29 0.93
CA LYS A 61 -6.72 -8.41 2.26
C LYS A 61 -6.36 -7.26 3.20
N TYR A 62 -5.13 -6.75 3.13
CA TYR A 62 -4.58 -5.85 4.16
C TYR A 62 -4.26 -4.44 3.68
N VAL A 63 -4.24 -4.19 2.36
CA VAL A 63 -3.77 -2.93 1.77
C VAL A 63 -4.52 -1.70 2.30
N ILE A 64 -5.81 -1.85 2.61
CA ILE A 64 -6.66 -0.73 3.07
C ILE A 64 -6.49 -0.39 4.57
N GLY A 65 -5.62 -1.09 5.32
CA GLY A 65 -5.44 -0.80 6.75
C GLY A 65 -6.47 -1.46 7.67
N GLN A 66 -7.38 -2.27 7.13
CA GLN A 66 -8.45 -2.96 7.83
C GLN A 66 -8.89 -4.21 7.07
N PHE A 67 -9.51 -5.19 7.74
CA PHE A 67 -10.00 -6.42 7.09
C PHE A 67 -11.24 -7.00 7.76
N GLU A 68 -12.05 -7.77 7.02
CA GLU A 68 -13.20 -8.48 7.55
C GLU A 68 -12.78 -9.77 8.28
N GLU A 69 -13.21 -9.91 9.52
CA GLU A 69 -13.04 -11.10 10.34
C GLU A 69 -14.07 -12.19 9.97
N LYS A 70 -13.83 -13.42 10.43
CA LYS A 70 -14.71 -14.58 10.13
C LYS A 70 -16.16 -14.43 10.60
N ASN A 71 -16.39 -13.57 11.58
CA ASN A 71 -17.71 -13.24 12.13
C ASN A 71 -18.40 -12.07 11.38
N GLY A 72 -17.74 -11.50 10.38
CA GLY A 72 -18.22 -10.35 9.60
C GLY A 72 -17.93 -8.98 10.21
N SER A 73 -17.20 -8.89 11.34
CA SER A 73 -16.74 -7.57 11.83
C SER A 73 -15.55 -7.05 11.03
N ILE A 74 -15.48 -5.73 10.86
CA ILE A 74 -14.30 -5.07 10.32
C ILE A 74 -13.31 -4.82 11.46
N TYR A 75 -12.11 -5.36 11.34
CA TYR A 75 -10.99 -5.09 12.22
C TYR A 75 -10.11 -3.99 11.61
N GLU A 76 -9.94 -2.89 12.32
CA GLU A 76 -8.98 -1.84 11.97
C GLU A 76 -7.60 -2.19 12.53
N MET A 77 -6.59 -2.21 11.66
CA MET A 77 -5.23 -2.52 12.06
C MET A 77 -4.62 -1.36 12.88
N ASN A 78 -3.80 -1.68 13.86
CA ASN A 78 -2.99 -0.70 14.57
C ASN A 78 -1.72 -0.33 13.77
N ASP A 79 -1.00 0.70 14.20
CA ASP A 79 0.18 1.20 13.47
C ASP A 79 1.31 0.15 13.33
N LEU A 80 1.49 -0.73 14.33
CA LEU A 80 2.47 -1.82 14.26
C LEU A 80 2.08 -2.84 13.20
N GLU A 81 0.80 -3.21 13.16
CA GLU A 81 0.26 -4.15 12.19
C GLU A 81 0.39 -3.64 10.76
N LYS A 82 0.06 -2.35 10.52
CA LYS A 82 0.22 -1.74 9.20
C LYS A 82 1.69 -1.74 8.75
N ASP A 83 2.62 -1.45 9.66
CA ASP A 83 4.06 -1.50 9.34
C ASP A 83 4.54 -2.93 9.08
N ILE A 84 4.03 -3.94 9.79
CA ILE A 84 4.30 -5.36 9.49
C ILE A 84 3.81 -5.73 8.09
N ILE A 85 2.59 -5.30 7.71
CA ILE A 85 2.05 -5.56 6.37
C ILE A 85 2.91 -4.88 5.29
N PHE A 86 3.28 -3.62 5.50
CA PHE A 86 4.16 -2.89 4.59
C PHE A 86 5.52 -3.59 4.42
N GLU A 87 6.16 -4.01 5.51
CA GLU A 87 7.43 -4.73 5.44
C GLU A 87 7.30 -6.13 4.84
N ALA A 88 6.17 -6.82 5.03
CA ALA A 88 5.90 -8.08 4.35
C ALA A 88 5.78 -7.90 2.83
N GLN A 89 5.27 -6.74 2.37
CA GLN A 89 5.27 -6.39 0.95
C GLN A 89 6.69 -6.13 0.43
N ASN A 90 7.51 -5.38 1.18
CA ASN A 90 8.93 -5.17 0.84
C ASN A 90 9.68 -6.49 0.75
N LEU A 91 9.48 -7.39 1.72
CA LEU A 91 10.09 -8.72 1.75
C LEU A 91 9.81 -9.51 0.47
N TRP A 92 8.58 -9.43 -0.04
CA TRP A 92 8.20 -10.06 -1.31
C TRP A 92 8.91 -9.43 -2.51
N ILE A 93 8.94 -8.10 -2.60
CA ILE A 93 9.63 -7.36 -3.67
C ILE A 93 11.12 -7.72 -3.68
N GLU A 94 11.75 -7.80 -2.51
CA GLU A 94 13.15 -8.19 -2.36
C GLU A 94 13.40 -9.64 -2.76
N ALA A 95 12.45 -10.53 -2.50
CA ALA A 95 12.54 -11.93 -2.92
C ALA A 95 12.48 -12.11 -4.44
N ILE A 96 11.64 -11.35 -5.14
CA ILE A 96 11.54 -11.43 -6.61
C ILE A 96 12.68 -10.67 -7.30
N THR A 97 13.20 -9.60 -6.69
CA THR A 97 14.28 -8.81 -7.28
C THR A 97 15.66 -9.43 -7.08
N SER A 98 15.83 -10.33 -6.09
CA SER A 98 17.08 -11.08 -5.91
C SER A 98 17.45 -11.93 -7.12
N GLU A 99 16.47 -12.34 -7.91
CA GLU A 99 16.66 -13.09 -9.16
C GLU A 99 17.41 -12.29 -10.23
N TYR A 100 17.41 -10.97 -10.12
CA TYR A 100 18.07 -10.05 -11.06
C TYR A 100 19.40 -9.50 -10.52
N LYS A 101 19.88 -9.96 -9.36
CA LYS A 101 21.13 -9.48 -8.74
C LYS A 101 22.37 -10.15 -9.36
N GLU A 102 22.74 -9.73 -10.57
CA GLU A 102 24.15 -9.56 -10.93
C GLU A 102 24.56 -8.13 -10.48
N ASN A 103 25.33 -8.02 -9.39
CA ASN A 103 26.07 -6.79 -8.99
C ASN A 103 25.33 -5.63 -8.27
N LEU A 104 24.53 -5.87 -7.24
CA LEU A 104 24.20 -4.80 -6.27
C LEU A 104 24.84 -5.07 -4.90
N VAL A 105 25.97 -4.40 -4.68
CA VAL A 105 26.68 -4.32 -3.39
C VAL A 105 25.93 -3.36 -2.46
N SER A 106 25.21 -3.90 -1.49
CA SER A 106 24.96 -3.37 -0.14
C SER A 106 24.30 -4.52 0.66
N GLY A 107 23.99 -4.38 1.94
CA GLY A 107 23.52 -5.47 2.82
C GLY A 107 22.40 -6.35 2.23
N ASP A 108 22.22 -7.55 2.77
CA ASP A 108 21.14 -8.44 2.34
C ASP A 108 19.81 -7.91 2.87
N THR A 109 19.26 -6.88 2.20
CA THR A 109 18.06 -6.14 2.63
C THR A 109 16.88 -7.07 2.91
N TYR A 110 16.76 -8.18 2.17
CA TYR A 110 15.81 -9.26 2.45
C TYR A 110 15.90 -9.81 3.88
N LYS A 111 17.12 -10.06 4.38
CA LYS A 111 17.33 -10.52 5.76
C LYS A 111 17.03 -9.42 6.77
N GLU A 112 17.40 -8.18 6.47
CA GLU A 112 17.14 -7.03 7.34
C GLU A 112 15.62 -6.80 7.49
N THR A 113 14.87 -6.82 6.40
CA THR A 113 13.39 -6.75 6.38
C THR A 113 12.77 -7.89 7.19
N LYS A 114 13.24 -9.12 6.99
CA LYS A 114 12.77 -10.29 7.74
C LYS A 114 13.06 -10.18 9.24
N GLU A 115 14.25 -9.74 9.62
CA GLU A 115 14.64 -9.53 11.03
C GLU A 115 13.79 -8.43 11.67
N LYS A 116 13.54 -7.33 10.94
CA LYS A 116 12.67 -6.23 11.37
C LYS A 116 11.24 -6.69 11.68
N ILE A 117 10.63 -7.49 10.79
CA ILE A 117 9.28 -8.02 11.03
C ILE A 117 9.26 -8.95 12.26
N ASN A 118 10.26 -9.81 12.41
CA ASN A 118 10.35 -10.70 13.57
C ASN A 118 10.54 -9.94 14.89
N GLU A 119 11.27 -8.83 14.87
CA GLU A 119 11.36 -7.92 16.02
C GLU A 119 9.98 -7.35 16.36
N TYR A 120 9.25 -6.85 15.37
CA TYR A 120 7.90 -6.29 15.52
C TYR A 120 6.91 -7.29 16.12
N LEU A 121 6.90 -8.53 15.64
CA LEU A 121 6.08 -9.60 16.20
C LEU A 121 6.40 -9.93 17.67
N SER A 122 7.58 -9.55 18.17
CA SER A 122 8.01 -9.79 19.55
C SER A 122 7.81 -8.60 20.50
N LEU A 123 7.36 -7.46 19.97
CA LEU A 123 7.21 -6.24 20.75
C LEU A 123 6.10 -6.38 21.80
N LYS A 124 6.29 -5.65 22.90
CA LYS A 124 5.30 -5.55 23.99
C LYS A 124 4.53 -4.24 24.00
N LYS A 125 4.94 -3.28 23.17
CA LYS A 125 4.29 -1.97 22.97
C LYS A 125 4.52 -1.50 21.53
N ILE A 126 3.57 -0.74 21.00
CA ILE A 126 3.70 -0.08 19.69
C ILE A 126 4.76 1.05 19.82
N PRO A 127 5.81 1.06 18.98
CA PRO A 127 6.79 2.14 18.95
C PRO A 127 6.16 3.45 18.49
N LYS A 128 6.56 4.58 19.10
CA LYS A 128 5.96 5.90 18.80
C LYS A 128 6.26 6.38 17.38
N GLU A 129 7.40 5.98 16.86
CA GLU A 129 7.83 6.31 15.51
C GLU A 129 6.95 5.64 14.43
N LEU A 130 6.06 4.72 14.78
CA LEU A 130 5.10 4.13 13.82
C LEU A 130 3.80 4.92 13.72
N GLU A 131 3.53 5.82 14.67
CA GLU A 131 2.26 6.54 14.77
C GLU A 131 1.94 7.30 13.47
N GLY A 132 0.85 6.92 12.81
CA GLY A 132 0.35 7.57 11.60
C GLY A 132 1.23 7.43 10.35
N LYS A 133 2.24 6.54 10.35
CA LYS A 133 3.07 6.31 9.16
C LYS A 133 2.29 5.74 7.97
N HIS A 134 1.34 4.85 8.27
CA HIS A 134 0.51 4.18 7.29
C HIS A 134 -0.96 4.42 7.62
N PRO A 135 -1.75 5.03 6.74
CA PRO A 135 -3.14 5.34 7.02
C PRO A 135 -4.02 4.08 7.00
N THR A 136 -5.16 4.15 7.71
CA THR A 136 -6.32 3.32 7.35
C THR A 136 -7.05 4.07 6.23
N TYR A 137 -7.41 3.37 5.16
CA TYR A 137 -8.14 3.95 4.04
C TYR A 137 -9.64 3.80 4.23
N GLU A 138 -10.39 4.83 3.82
CA GLU A 138 -11.85 4.80 3.82
C GLU A 138 -12.35 3.74 2.84
N LEU A 139 -13.27 2.88 3.31
CA LEU A 139 -13.99 1.93 2.47
C LEU A 139 -15.07 2.68 1.69
N VAL A 140 -14.86 2.82 0.39
CA VAL A 140 -15.84 3.36 -0.55
C VAL A 140 -16.06 2.35 -1.67
N GLU A 141 -17.30 2.24 -2.15
CA GLU A 141 -17.57 1.48 -3.37
C GLU A 141 -17.21 2.35 -4.58
N GLY A 142 -16.19 1.94 -5.34
CA GLY A 142 -15.74 2.66 -6.54
C GLY A 142 -14.91 3.91 -6.24
N THR A 143 -14.98 4.90 -7.13
CA THR A 143 -14.19 6.13 -7.01
C THR A 143 -14.73 7.04 -5.90
N PRO A 144 -13.88 7.54 -4.98
CA PRO A 144 -14.30 8.52 -3.99
C PRO A 144 -14.87 9.79 -4.65
N GLU A 145 -16.03 10.25 -4.21
CA GLU A 145 -16.68 11.47 -4.73
C GLU A 145 -15.76 12.71 -4.73
N PRO A 146 -14.93 12.97 -3.68
CA PRO A 146 -14.02 14.11 -3.71
C PRO A 146 -12.95 13.99 -4.80
N PHE A 147 -12.44 12.78 -5.03
CA PHE A 147 -11.45 12.51 -6.08
C PHE A 147 -12.09 12.72 -7.46
N GLU A 148 -13.26 12.13 -7.70
CA GLU A 148 -13.98 12.28 -8.97
C GLU A 148 -14.25 13.75 -9.30
N LYS A 149 -14.70 14.52 -8.32
CA LYS A 149 -14.97 15.95 -8.51
C LYS A 149 -13.72 16.71 -8.93
N GLU A 150 -12.61 16.53 -8.23
CA GLU A 150 -11.36 17.25 -8.52
C GLU A 150 -10.79 16.84 -9.89
N VAL A 151 -10.86 15.55 -10.25
CA VAL A 151 -10.47 15.07 -11.58
C VAL A 151 -11.31 15.75 -12.67
N LYS A 152 -12.63 15.81 -12.50
CA LYS A 152 -13.50 16.46 -13.49
C LYS A 152 -13.25 17.96 -13.61
N GLU A 153 -12.99 18.63 -12.49
CA GLU A 153 -12.60 20.05 -12.48
C GLU A 153 -11.29 20.27 -13.24
N LEU A 154 -10.30 19.39 -13.05
CA LEU A 154 -9.03 19.45 -13.78
C LEU A 154 -9.18 19.20 -15.28
N PHE A 155 -9.92 18.17 -15.71
CA PHE A 155 -10.16 17.95 -17.14
C PHE A 155 -10.77 19.18 -17.82
N ASN A 156 -11.76 19.81 -17.20
CA ASN A 156 -12.38 21.02 -17.75
C ASN A 156 -11.42 22.22 -17.78
N LEU A 157 -10.59 22.37 -16.75
CA LEU A 157 -9.62 23.45 -16.64
C LEU A 157 -8.48 23.32 -17.66
N LEU A 158 -8.00 22.10 -17.87
CA LEU A 158 -6.86 21.79 -18.73
C LEU A 158 -7.26 21.62 -20.21
N ASP A 159 -8.55 21.53 -20.54
CA ASP A 159 -9.02 21.23 -21.90
C ASP A 159 -8.49 22.21 -22.97
N ILE A 160 -8.55 23.51 -22.69
CA ILE A 160 -8.09 24.55 -23.61
C ILE A 160 -6.58 24.51 -23.83
N PRO A 161 -5.72 24.55 -22.78
CA PRO A 161 -4.27 24.54 -23.00
C PRO A 161 -3.79 23.22 -23.62
N MET A 162 -4.41 22.08 -23.28
CA MET A 162 -4.05 20.77 -23.86
C MET A 162 -4.33 20.67 -25.35
N ASN A 163 -5.38 21.31 -25.85
CA ASN A 163 -5.84 21.22 -27.24
C ASN A 163 -5.53 22.49 -28.08
N SER A 164 -4.63 23.35 -27.62
CA SER A 164 -4.21 24.56 -28.33
C SER A 164 -3.06 24.28 -29.30
N ASP A 165 -3.07 24.93 -30.47
CA ASP A 165 -1.93 24.89 -31.42
C ASP A 165 -0.63 25.42 -30.80
N ASN A 166 -0.74 26.29 -29.80
CA ASN A 166 0.37 26.74 -28.95
C ASN A 166 -0.07 26.59 -27.49
N PRO A 167 0.18 25.44 -26.85
CA PRO A 167 -0.17 25.22 -25.45
C PRO A 167 0.44 26.29 -24.55
N THR A 168 -0.34 26.84 -23.63
CA THR A 168 0.14 27.81 -22.64
C THR A 168 -0.59 27.55 -21.33
N PHE A 169 0.16 27.13 -20.32
CA PHE A 169 -0.34 26.88 -18.98
C PHE A 169 -0.03 28.09 -18.11
N THR A 170 -1.06 28.71 -17.56
CA THR A 170 -0.90 29.79 -16.58
C THR A 170 -0.96 29.23 -15.17
N GLU A 171 -0.72 30.07 -14.16
CA GLU A 171 -0.91 29.69 -12.76
C GLU A 171 -2.35 29.21 -12.48
N ASN A 172 -3.35 29.66 -13.25
CA ASN A 172 -4.74 29.25 -13.06
C ASN A 172 -4.96 27.77 -13.36
N GLU A 173 -4.23 27.22 -14.34
CA GLU A 173 -4.31 25.80 -14.72
C GLU A 173 -3.29 24.96 -13.94
N TYR A 174 -2.08 25.49 -13.76
CA TYR A 174 -0.97 24.78 -13.15
C TYR A 174 -1.14 24.59 -11.63
N LEU A 175 -1.56 25.62 -10.88
CA LEU A 175 -1.64 25.50 -9.42
C LEU A 175 -2.71 24.48 -8.95
N PRO A 176 -3.90 24.39 -9.56
CA PRO A 176 -4.86 23.34 -9.22
C PRO A 176 -4.33 21.93 -9.49
N LEU A 177 -3.64 21.71 -10.62
CA LEU A 177 -3.00 20.44 -10.94
C LEU A 177 -2.01 20.03 -9.84
N VAL A 178 -1.09 20.92 -9.48
CA VAL A 178 -0.11 20.67 -8.42
C VAL A 178 -0.79 20.41 -7.07
N ARG A 179 -1.86 21.15 -6.73
CA ARG A 179 -2.59 20.93 -5.47
C ARG A 179 -3.27 19.57 -5.41
N PHE A 180 -3.85 19.11 -6.51
CA PHE A 180 -4.42 17.76 -6.59
C PHE A 180 -3.34 16.69 -6.45
N LEU A 181 -2.24 16.83 -7.19
CA LEU A 181 -1.13 15.88 -7.12
C LEU A 181 -0.48 15.84 -5.74
N ASN A 182 -0.39 16.95 -5.02
CA ASN A 182 0.11 16.98 -3.64
C ASN A 182 -0.77 16.23 -2.63
N LYS A 183 -2.06 16.01 -2.94
CA LYS A 183 -2.94 15.14 -2.14
C LYS A 183 -2.72 13.66 -2.44
N CYS A 184 -2.12 13.36 -3.60
CA CYS A 184 -1.82 12.00 -4.02
C CYS A 184 -0.40 11.63 -3.55
N SER A 185 -0.26 10.55 -2.78
CA SER A 185 1.05 10.05 -2.37
C SER A 185 1.06 8.53 -2.42
N GLY A 186 1.83 7.98 -3.38
CA GLY A 186 1.84 6.55 -3.67
C GLY A 186 0.44 6.05 -4.04
N VAL A 187 -0.18 5.31 -3.13
CA VAL A 187 -1.54 4.75 -3.26
C VAL A 187 -2.58 5.49 -2.41
N SER A 188 -2.23 6.63 -1.83
CA SER A 188 -3.13 7.44 -0.98
C SER A 188 -3.59 8.70 -1.69
N TYR A 189 -4.87 9.04 -1.52
CA TYR A 189 -5.44 10.35 -1.80
C TYR A 189 -6.00 10.96 -0.51
N GLU A 190 -5.43 12.07 -0.05
CA GLU A 190 -5.87 12.77 1.17
C GLU A 190 -6.90 13.87 0.85
N TYR A 191 -8.04 13.82 1.54
CA TYR A 191 -9.05 14.88 1.46
C TYR A 191 -9.75 15.08 2.81
N ASP A 192 -9.66 16.30 3.35
CA ASP A 192 -10.29 16.71 4.61
C ASP A 192 -9.89 15.81 5.80
N GLY A 193 -8.59 15.45 5.85
CA GLY A 193 -8.02 14.60 6.90
C GLY A 193 -8.33 13.11 6.76
N LYS A 194 -9.01 12.70 5.69
CA LYS A 194 -9.29 11.29 5.36
C LYS A 194 -8.37 10.81 4.25
N ASN A 195 -8.00 9.53 4.30
CA ASN A 195 -7.20 8.88 3.25
C ASN A 195 -8.07 7.92 2.47
N TYR A 196 -8.05 8.03 1.14
CA TYR A 196 -8.72 7.11 0.21
C TYR A 196 -7.66 6.31 -0.54
N TYR A 197 -7.94 5.03 -0.76
CA TYR A 197 -7.04 4.16 -1.51
C TYR A 197 -7.18 4.45 -3.01
N ILE A 198 -6.07 4.72 -3.69
CA ILE A 198 -6.00 4.93 -5.12
C ILE A 198 -5.93 3.56 -5.79
N GLU A 199 -7.05 3.12 -6.36
CA GLU A 199 -7.12 1.91 -7.17
C GLU A 199 -6.46 2.12 -8.55
N SER A 200 -6.28 1.02 -9.30
CA SER A 200 -5.55 1.05 -10.58
C SER A 200 -6.11 2.06 -11.59
N ASP A 201 -7.43 2.25 -11.68
CA ASP A 201 -8.03 3.19 -12.62
C ASP A 201 -7.84 4.65 -12.17
N MET A 202 -7.91 4.91 -10.87
CA MET A 202 -7.54 6.22 -10.31
C MET A 202 -6.06 6.51 -10.53
N ARG A 203 -5.19 5.51 -10.38
CA ARG A 203 -3.74 5.67 -10.58
C ARG A 203 -3.40 6.09 -12.01
N LYS A 204 -4.10 5.56 -13.02
CA LYS A 204 -3.91 5.98 -14.43
C LYS A 204 -4.14 7.48 -14.62
N ILE A 205 -5.16 8.03 -13.96
CA ILE A 205 -5.46 9.47 -14.02
C ILE A 205 -4.40 10.28 -13.29
N VAL A 206 -3.95 9.81 -12.12
CA VAL A 206 -2.86 10.45 -11.39
C VAL A 206 -1.58 10.44 -12.22
N ASP A 207 -1.22 9.31 -12.84
CA ASP A 207 -0.04 9.18 -13.71
C ASP A 207 -0.10 10.12 -14.93
N LEU A 208 -1.28 10.24 -15.56
CA LEU A 208 -1.50 11.20 -16.64
C LEU A 208 -1.27 12.64 -16.16
N PHE A 209 -1.82 13.01 -15.00
CA PHE A 209 -1.66 14.34 -14.44
C PHE A 209 -0.23 14.63 -13.97
N GLU A 210 0.47 13.66 -13.39
CA GLU A 210 1.91 13.74 -13.10
C GLU A 210 2.72 13.96 -14.39
N THR A 211 2.37 13.24 -15.48
CA THR A 211 2.99 13.42 -16.79
C THR A 211 2.75 14.82 -17.34
N ILE A 212 1.50 15.31 -17.31
CA ILE A 212 1.18 16.67 -17.75
C ILE A 212 1.96 17.70 -16.94
N GLN A 213 2.01 17.57 -15.60
CA GLN A 213 2.78 18.48 -14.76
C GLN A 213 4.25 18.52 -15.19
N PHE A 214 4.87 17.34 -15.36
CA PHE A 214 6.26 17.22 -15.76
C PHE A 214 6.53 17.86 -17.13
N GLU A 215 5.69 17.61 -18.14
CA GLU A 215 5.87 18.19 -19.47
C GLU A 215 5.73 19.72 -19.46
N VAL A 216 4.75 20.23 -18.70
CA VAL A 216 4.55 21.67 -18.51
C VAL A 216 5.74 22.32 -17.82
N ASP A 217 6.32 21.67 -16.81
CA ASP A 217 7.53 22.14 -16.12
C ASP A 217 8.74 22.22 -17.06
N GLU A 218 8.81 21.34 -18.04
CA GLU A 218 9.85 21.31 -19.08
C GLU A 218 9.51 22.15 -20.32
N GLU A 219 8.43 22.95 -20.26
CA GLU A 219 7.97 23.86 -21.32
C GLU A 219 7.64 23.15 -22.65
N TYR A 220 7.18 21.90 -22.61
CA TYR A 220 6.70 21.17 -23.80
C TYR A 220 5.39 20.42 -23.51
N LEU A 221 4.74 19.93 -24.57
CA LEU A 221 3.58 19.03 -24.45
C LEU A 221 3.64 18.01 -25.58
N ASN A 222 3.63 16.72 -25.24
CA ASN A 222 3.68 15.65 -26.23
C ASN A 222 2.29 15.35 -26.81
N ASP A 223 2.22 15.08 -28.12
CA ASP A 223 0.98 14.67 -28.79
C ASP A 223 0.34 13.43 -28.13
N SER A 224 1.16 12.46 -27.69
CA SER A 224 0.66 11.26 -27.00
C SER A 224 0.00 11.57 -25.66
N THR A 225 0.47 12.60 -24.96
CA THR A 225 -0.11 13.05 -23.68
C THR A 225 -1.45 13.74 -23.92
N VAL A 226 -1.56 14.51 -25.02
CA VAL A 226 -2.84 15.11 -25.48
C VAL A 226 -3.84 14.04 -25.90
N GLU A 227 -3.40 13.02 -26.65
CA GLU A 227 -4.23 11.89 -27.05
C GLU A 227 -4.77 11.12 -25.84
N GLU A 228 -3.90 10.78 -24.87
CA GLU A 228 -4.31 10.09 -23.65
C GLU A 228 -5.25 10.96 -22.79
N PHE A 229 -4.98 12.26 -22.68
CA PHE A 229 -5.87 13.19 -21.99
C PHE A 229 -7.28 13.19 -22.58
N ASN A 230 -7.39 13.26 -23.90
CA ASN A 230 -8.69 13.25 -24.58
C ASN A 230 -9.38 11.88 -24.44
N ALA A 231 -8.63 10.77 -24.51
CA ALA A 231 -9.19 9.44 -24.28
C ALA A 231 -9.74 9.26 -22.86
N GLN A 232 -9.01 9.73 -21.85
CA GLN A 232 -9.49 9.67 -20.45
C GLN A 232 -10.67 10.61 -20.21
N LYS A 233 -10.66 11.80 -20.81
CA LYS A 233 -11.80 12.72 -20.75
C LYS A 233 -13.10 12.07 -21.23
N GLU A 234 -13.04 11.34 -22.36
CA GLU A 234 -14.19 10.58 -22.88
C GLU A 234 -14.66 9.47 -21.90
N ILE A 235 -13.73 8.74 -21.28
CA ILE A 235 -14.04 7.68 -20.31
C ILE A 235 -14.78 8.25 -19.08
N TRP A 236 -14.48 9.49 -18.70
CA TRP A 236 -15.07 10.17 -17.55
C TRP A 236 -16.34 10.97 -17.87
N ASP A 237 -16.91 10.78 -19.07
CA ASP A 237 -18.12 11.44 -19.59
C ASP A 237 -18.03 12.99 -19.61
N LEU A 238 -16.90 13.54 -20.10
CA LEU A 238 -16.63 14.98 -20.18
C LEU A 238 -16.40 15.52 -21.60
#